data_AF-A0A0M2U5H7-F1
#
_entry.id   AF-A0A0M2U5H7-F1
#
_cell.length_a   1.000
_cell.length_b   1.000
_cell.length_c   1.000
_cell.angle_alpha   90.00
_cell.angle_beta   90.00
_cell.angle_gamma   90.00
#
_symmetry.space_group_name_H-M   'P 1'
#
loop_
_entity.id
_entity.type
_entity.pdbx_description
1 polymer ?
#
loop_
_entity_poly.entity_id
_entity_poly.type
_entity_poly.pdbx_seq_one_letter_code
_entity_poly.pdbx_strand_id
1 'polypeptide(L)'
;MKRSDHIFLARLRLIVGYLGEQGQFGWWSCSFFSPSSRTFLVPVFGKTMTLAQYYGVKESATKVHDNYIGVGRGVFHLFRLPETIEQELHDLLSDSEIVKQVIRDIASRTDALDVLELFGGPNMDSIVGPVRIGGLKDIVRKDVWQVAARYYRQAFESNNQVFPFFSEG
;
A
#
# COMPACT_ATOMS: atom_id res chain seq x y z
N MET A 1 -7.17 7.84 -14.52
CA MET A 1 -7.38 8.41 -13.17
C MET A 1 -6.93 9.87 -13.18
N LYS A 2 -7.53 10.74 -12.36
CA LYS A 2 -7.02 12.11 -12.15
C LYS A 2 -5.88 12.09 -11.12
N ARG A 3 -5.02 13.11 -11.12
CA ARG A 3 -3.87 13.22 -10.19
C ARG A 3 -4.24 13.01 -8.72
N SER A 4 -5.38 13.53 -8.26
CA SER A 4 -5.85 13.33 -6.89
C SER A 4 -6.08 11.86 -6.52
N ASP A 5 -6.46 11.03 -7.50
CA ASP A 5 -6.71 9.61 -7.28
C ASP A 5 -5.40 8.83 -7.26
N HIS A 6 -4.40 9.23 -8.06
CA HIS A 6 -3.04 8.69 -7.96
C HIS A 6 -2.40 9.03 -6.60
N ILE A 7 -2.58 10.27 -6.10
CA ILE A 7 -2.12 10.66 -4.76
C ILE A 7 -2.79 9.80 -3.68
N PHE A 8 -4.11 9.58 -3.78
CA PHE A 8 -4.82 8.68 -2.88
C PHE A 8 -4.22 7.27 -2.89
N LEU A 9 -3.94 6.73 -4.08
CA LEU A 9 -3.40 5.38 -4.24
C LEU A 9 -1.96 5.26 -3.73
N ALA A 10 -1.12 6.28 -3.95
CA ALA A 10 0.24 6.36 -3.41
C ALA A 10 0.23 6.34 -1.87
N ARG A 11 -0.65 7.13 -1.25
CA ARG A 11 -0.86 7.16 0.20
C ARG A 11 -1.35 5.82 0.72
N LEU A 12 -2.37 5.24 0.08
CA LEU A 12 -2.91 3.94 0.46
C LEU A 12 -1.82 2.85 0.44
N ARG A 13 -1.03 2.79 -0.63
CA ARG A 13 0.07 1.83 -0.78
C ARG A 13 1.11 1.97 0.34
N LEU A 14 1.50 3.19 0.68
CA LEU A 14 2.50 3.42 1.73
C LEU A 14 1.95 3.16 3.13
N ILE A 15 0.69 3.51 3.42
CA ILE A 15 0.04 3.22 4.70
C ILE A 15 -0.04 1.71 4.92
N VAL A 16 -0.62 0.99 3.96
CA VAL A 16 -0.74 -0.48 4.05
C VAL A 16 0.66 -1.11 4.07
N GLY A 17 1.57 -0.60 3.25
CA GLY A 17 2.98 -1.00 3.17
C GLY A 17 3.76 -0.82 4.48
N TYR A 18 3.50 0.24 5.22
CA TYR A 18 4.06 0.48 6.54
C TYR A 18 3.43 -0.45 7.58
N LEU A 19 2.10 -0.53 7.62
CA LEU A 19 1.36 -1.32 8.61
C LEU A 19 1.64 -2.82 8.52
N GLY A 20 1.99 -3.36 7.35
CA GLY A 20 2.36 -4.76 7.23
C GLY A 20 3.84 -5.07 7.53
N GLU A 21 4.70 -4.08 7.80
CA GLU A 21 6.11 -4.36 8.16
C GLU A 21 6.22 -5.18 9.46
N GLN A 22 7.36 -5.85 9.67
CA GLN A 22 7.61 -6.71 10.82
C GLN A 22 7.42 -6.01 12.17
N GLY A 23 7.78 -4.73 12.26
CA GLY A 23 7.60 -3.91 13.47
C GLY A 23 6.16 -3.41 13.70
N GLN A 24 5.25 -3.66 12.75
CA GLN A 24 3.85 -3.27 12.80
C GLN A 24 2.96 -4.49 13.02
N PHE A 25 2.24 -4.95 12.00
CA PHE A 25 1.42 -6.17 12.04
C PHE A 25 2.13 -7.40 11.45
N GLY A 26 3.34 -7.24 10.89
CA GLY A 26 4.20 -8.36 10.51
C GLY A 26 3.68 -9.24 9.38
N TRP A 27 3.03 -8.64 8.39
CA TRP A 27 2.55 -9.36 7.20
C TRP A 27 3.69 -9.67 6.21
N TRP A 28 4.75 -8.86 6.20
CA TRP A 28 5.98 -9.13 5.44
C TRP A 28 7.22 -8.87 6.29
N SER A 29 8.28 -9.63 5.98
CA SER A 29 9.57 -9.61 6.70
C SER A 29 10.49 -8.47 6.22
N CYS A 30 10.01 -7.23 6.33
CA CYS A 30 10.84 -6.04 6.12
C CYS A 30 10.65 -4.97 7.21
N SER A 31 11.51 -3.95 7.19
CA SER A 31 11.50 -2.84 8.16
C SER A 31 12.11 -1.57 7.56
N PHE A 32 11.75 -1.24 6.31
CA PHE A 32 12.22 -0.08 5.57
C PHE A 32 11.75 1.24 6.18
N PHE A 33 10.64 1.29 6.91
CA PHE A 33 10.16 2.51 7.59
C PHE A 33 10.49 2.54 9.09
N SER A 34 11.22 1.54 9.59
CA SER A 34 11.69 1.56 10.97
C SER A 34 12.67 2.73 11.21
N PRO A 35 12.73 3.30 12.43
CA PRO A 35 13.70 4.36 12.75
C PRO A 35 15.16 3.97 12.47
N SER A 36 15.52 2.70 12.70
CA SER A 36 16.87 2.17 12.51
C SER A 36 17.27 2.02 11.04
N SER A 37 16.30 1.87 10.12
CA SER A 37 16.57 1.77 8.67
C SER A 37 17.30 3.00 8.11
N ARG A 38 17.04 4.19 8.68
CA ARG A 38 17.62 5.46 8.22
C ARG A 38 19.15 5.43 8.30
N THR A 39 19.71 4.83 9.33
CA THR A 39 21.17 4.72 9.52
C THR A 39 21.85 3.97 8.38
N PHE A 40 21.15 3.04 7.73
CA PHE A 40 21.64 2.27 6.59
C PHE A 40 21.31 2.93 5.25
N LEU A 41 20.13 3.53 5.12
CA LEU A 41 19.66 4.07 3.85
C LEU A 41 20.18 5.48 3.54
N VAL A 42 20.36 6.33 4.56
CA VAL A 42 20.84 7.71 4.35
C VAL A 42 22.21 7.77 3.67
N PRO A 43 23.21 6.96 4.06
CA PRO A 43 24.52 6.97 3.38
C PRO A 43 24.46 6.57 1.91
N VAL A 44 23.53 5.68 1.54
CA VAL A 44 23.46 5.08 0.20
C VAL A 44 22.56 5.88 -0.75
N PHE A 45 21.42 6.36 -0.24
CA PHE A 45 20.36 6.95 -1.06
C PHE A 45 20.17 8.44 -0.83
N GLY A 46 20.66 9.01 0.29
CA GLY A 46 20.56 10.43 0.59
C GLY A 46 19.16 11.00 0.35
N LYS A 47 19.02 11.86 -0.66
CA LYS A 47 17.76 12.54 -1.02
C LYS A 47 16.68 11.60 -1.60
N THR A 48 17.05 10.42 -2.09
CA THR A 48 16.11 9.43 -2.66
C THR A 48 15.75 8.32 -1.67
N MET A 49 16.08 8.50 -0.38
CA MET A 49 15.79 7.52 0.67
C MET A 49 14.32 7.07 0.68
N THR A 50 13.37 8.01 0.63
CA THR A 50 11.94 7.67 0.66
C THR A 50 11.52 6.81 -0.52
N LEU A 51 12.08 7.07 -1.70
CA LEU A 51 11.81 6.27 -2.89
C LEU A 51 12.39 4.85 -2.76
N ALA A 52 13.58 4.72 -2.16
CA ALA A 52 14.16 3.41 -1.86
C ALA A 52 13.33 2.63 -0.82
N GLN A 53 12.85 3.30 0.24
CA GLN A 53 11.94 2.69 1.23
C GLN A 53 10.64 2.22 0.59
N TYR A 54 10.05 3.08 -0.25
CA TYR A 54 8.86 2.76 -1.02
C TYR A 54 9.03 1.49 -1.87
N TYR A 55 10.10 1.41 -2.66
CA TYR A 55 10.35 0.22 -3.47
C TYR A 55 10.61 -1.02 -2.61
N GLY A 56 11.40 -0.88 -1.54
CA GLY A 56 11.68 -1.98 -0.62
C GLY A 56 10.41 -2.61 -0.02
N VAL A 57 9.50 -1.77 0.45
CA VAL A 57 8.19 -2.22 0.95
C VAL A 57 7.33 -2.79 -0.16
N LYS A 58 7.25 -2.13 -1.32
CA LYS A 58 6.47 -2.58 -2.46
C LYS A 58 6.88 -4.00 -2.86
N GLU A 59 8.18 -4.26 -3.01
CA GLU A 59 8.69 -5.58 -3.39
C GLU A 59 8.42 -6.64 -2.30
N SER A 60 8.58 -6.27 -1.03
CA SER A 60 8.28 -7.17 0.11
C SER A 60 6.80 -7.57 0.15
N ALA A 61 5.91 -6.59 0.03
CA ALA A 61 4.47 -6.80 0.02
C ALA A 61 4.01 -7.53 -1.25
N THR A 62 4.63 -7.27 -2.41
CA THR A 62 4.34 -7.95 -3.68
C THR A 62 4.55 -9.46 -3.55
N LYS A 63 5.70 -9.89 -3.02
CA LYS A 63 5.99 -11.32 -2.81
C LYS A 63 4.92 -12.02 -1.97
N VAL A 64 4.46 -11.37 -0.90
CA VAL A 64 3.41 -11.93 -0.05
C VAL A 64 2.08 -11.98 -0.79
N HIS A 65 1.67 -10.90 -1.46
CA HIS A 65 0.42 -10.86 -2.21
C HIS A 65 0.39 -11.90 -3.34
N ASP A 66 1.48 -12.00 -4.11
CA ASP A 66 1.63 -12.98 -5.19
C ASP A 66 1.53 -14.42 -4.68
N ASN A 67 2.03 -14.72 -3.48
CA ASN A 67 1.94 -16.06 -2.90
C ASN A 67 0.49 -16.47 -2.58
N TYR A 68 -0.37 -15.51 -2.20
CA TYR A 68 -1.76 -15.78 -1.84
C TYR A 68 -2.74 -15.67 -3.01
N ILE A 69 -2.50 -14.73 -3.94
CA ILE A 69 -3.37 -14.46 -5.07
C ILE A 69 -2.97 -15.29 -6.30
N GLY A 70 -1.67 -15.55 -6.45
CA GLY A 70 -1.07 -16.09 -7.68
C GLY A 70 -0.59 -14.98 -8.62
N VAL A 71 0.28 -15.35 -9.56
CA VAL A 71 0.85 -14.46 -10.58
C VAL A 71 0.23 -14.81 -11.94
N GLY A 72 -0.30 -13.82 -12.65
CA GLY A 72 -0.93 -14.08 -13.94
C GLY A 72 -1.16 -12.82 -14.78
N ARG A 73 -1.35 -13.00 -16.09
CA ARG A 73 -1.83 -11.92 -16.96
C ARG A 73 -3.22 -11.53 -16.50
N GLY A 74 -3.42 -10.25 -16.19
CA GLY A 74 -4.71 -9.74 -15.76
C GLY A 74 -5.01 -9.91 -14.27
N VAL A 75 -4.00 -10.09 -13.41
CA VAL A 75 -4.15 -10.00 -11.94
C VAL A 75 -3.38 -8.79 -11.43
N PHE A 76 -4.07 -7.90 -10.70
CA PHE A 76 -3.47 -6.70 -10.12
C PHE A 76 -3.89 -6.53 -8.67
N HIS A 77 -3.01 -6.00 -7.84
CA HIS A 77 -3.29 -5.67 -6.44
C HIS A 77 -2.53 -4.41 -6.05
N LEU A 78 -2.72 -3.92 -4.82
CA LEU A 78 -2.16 -2.63 -4.38
C LEU A 78 -0.64 -2.49 -4.62
N PHE A 79 0.11 -3.60 -4.61
CA PHE A 79 1.57 -3.63 -4.75
C PHE A 79 2.05 -4.07 -6.15
N ARG A 80 1.14 -4.45 -7.05
CA ARG A 80 1.39 -4.78 -8.45
C ARG A 80 0.30 -4.14 -9.30
N LEU A 81 0.51 -2.89 -9.69
CA LEU A 81 -0.42 -2.12 -10.52
C LEU A 81 -0.01 -2.19 -12.00
N PRO A 82 -0.90 -1.77 -12.92
CA PRO A 82 -0.52 -1.50 -14.31
C PRO A 82 0.67 -0.53 -14.39
N GLU A 83 1.56 -0.76 -15.35
CA GLU A 83 2.82 0.00 -15.52
C GLU A 83 2.60 1.52 -15.57
N THR A 84 1.55 1.96 -16.27
CA THR A 84 1.21 3.39 -16.36
C THR A 84 0.90 4.00 -15.00
N ILE A 85 0.28 3.26 -14.09
CA ILE A 85 -0.01 3.73 -12.73
C ILE A 85 1.24 3.65 -11.86
N GLU A 86 2.10 2.63 -12.04
CA GLU A 86 3.38 2.53 -11.35
C GLU A 86 4.29 3.74 -11.64
N GLN A 87 4.35 4.18 -12.90
CA GLN A 87 5.10 5.37 -13.31
C GLN A 87 4.55 6.64 -12.64
N GLU A 88 3.23 6.84 -12.66
CA GLU A 88 2.58 7.98 -12.00
C GLU A 88 2.85 8.03 -10.49
N LEU A 89 2.82 6.87 -9.81
CA LEU A 89 3.13 6.79 -8.38
C LEU A 89 4.60 7.09 -8.08
N HIS A 90 5.52 6.67 -8.95
CA HIS A 90 6.95 7.03 -8.83
C HIS A 90 7.16 8.54 -8.93
N ASP A 91 6.57 9.18 -9.93
CA ASP A 91 6.70 10.62 -10.15
C ASP A 91 6.14 11.41 -8.97
N LEU A 92 4.98 10.99 -8.44
CA LEU A 92 4.40 11.59 -7.24
C LEU A 92 5.29 11.43 -6.02
N LEU A 93 5.98 10.30 -5.85
CA LEU A 93 6.89 10.08 -4.72
C LEU A 93 8.27 10.69 -4.90
N SER A 94 8.49 11.37 -6.02
CA SER A 94 9.63 12.27 -6.25
C SER A 94 9.29 13.73 -5.90
N ASP A 95 8.00 14.07 -5.74
CA ASP A 95 7.53 15.39 -5.30
C ASP A 95 7.66 15.53 -3.78
N SER A 96 8.42 16.54 -3.34
CA SER A 96 8.72 16.76 -1.92
C SER A 96 7.48 17.03 -1.05
N GLU A 97 6.43 17.66 -1.57
CA GLU A 97 5.23 17.93 -0.78
C GLU A 97 4.36 16.68 -0.61
N ILE A 98 4.29 15.86 -1.66
CA ILE A 98 3.65 14.55 -1.58
C ILE A 98 4.41 13.67 -0.59
N VAL A 99 5.74 13.61 -0.70
CA VAL A 99 6.59 12.85 0.25
C VAL A 99 6.34 13.29 1.68
N LYS A 100 6.34 14.60 1.98
CA LYS A 100 6.04 15.11 3.32
C LYS A 100 4.66 14.67 3.80
N GLN A 101 3.66 14.69 2.91
CA GLN A 101 2.31 14.23 3.24
C GLN A 101 2.30 12.75 3.59
N VAL A 102 2.91 11.88 2.78
CA VAL A 102 2.84 10.45 3.06
C VAL A 102 3.67 10.06 4.29
N ILE A 103 4.81 10.72 4.52
CA ILE A 103 5.59 10.51 5.75
C ILE A 103 4.81 10.90 7.01
N ARG A 104 3.95 11.93 6.95
CA ARG A 104 3.04 12.27 8.06
C ARG A 104 2.00 11.18 8.29
N ASP A 105 1.44 10.61 7.23
CA ASP A 105 0.43 9.55 7.34
C ASP A 105 0.97 8.28 8.02
N ILE A 106 2.28 8.04 7.96
CA ILE A 106 2.95 6.86 8.56
C ILE A 106 3.87 7.23 9.73
N ALA A 107 3.65 8.38 10.36
CA ALA A 107 4.47 8.83 11.49
C ALA A 107 4.39 7.88 12.69
N SER A 108 3.25 7.24 12.90
CA SER A 108 3.03 6.18 13.89
C SER A 108 2.04 5.14 13.39
N ARG A 109 1.90 4.03 14.14
CA ARG A 109 0.89 3.01 13.85
C ARG A 109 -0.53 3.58 13.93
N THR A 110 -0.79 4.42 14.94
CA THR A 110 -2.10 5.05 15.13
C THR A 110 -2.43 6.00 13.99
N ASP A 111 -1.51 6.89 13.60
CA ASP A 111 -1.73 7.82 12.48
C ASP A 111 -2.07 7.07 11.18
N ALA A 112 -1.35 5.98 10.91
CA ALA A 112 -1.58 5.16 9.73
C ALA A 112 -2.96 4.47 9.74
N LEU A 113 -3.41 3.97 10.90
CA LEU A 113 -4.74 3.39 11.05
C LEU A 113 -5.85 4.44 10.91
N ASP A 114 -5.68 5.63 11.51
CA ASP A 114 -6.64 6.73 11.43
C ASP A 114 -6.83 7.20 9.98
N VAL A 115 -5.74 7.34 9.21
CA VAL A 115 -5.84 7.71 7.79
C VAL A 115 -6.48 6.58 6.98
N LEU A 116 -6.18 5.32 7.28
CA LEU A 116 -6.79 4.17 6.60
C LEU A 116 -8.29 4.09 6.87
N GLU A 117 -8.73 4.45 8.09
CA GLU A 117 -10.14 4.59 8.44
C GLU A 117 -10.84 5.67 7.61
N LEU A 118 -10.23 6.85 7.48
CA LEU A 118 -10.76 7.92 6.62
C LEU A 118 -10.87 7.48 5.15
N PHE A 119 -10.00 6.59 4.69
CA PHE A 119 -10.04 6.07 3.31
C PHE A 119 -11.15 5.03 3.11
N GLY A 120 -11.29 4.10 4.06
CA GLY A 120 -12.23 2.98 3.99
C GLY A 120 -13.67 3.33 4.33
N GLY A 121 -13.90 4.34 5.17
CA GLY A 121 -15.23 4.70 5.66
C GLY A 121 -15.78 3.69 6.69
N PRO A 122 -17.09 3.42 6.74
CA PRO A 122 -17.70 2.61 7.80
C PRO A 122 -17.19 1.16 7.82
N ASN A 123 -17.30 0.50 8.99
CA ASN A 123 -16.89 -0.89 9.17
C ASN A 123 -17.66 -1.86 8.27
N MET A 124 -17.03 -3.00 8.01
CA MET A 124 -17.64 -4.13 7.32
C MET A 124 -17.22 -5.44 7.98
N ASP A 125 -17.85 -6.55 7.60
CA ASP A 125 -17.48 -7.86 8.11
C ASP A 125 -16.03 -8.22 7.75
N SER A 126 -15.34 -8.85 8.72
CA SER A 126 -13.97 -9.33 8.52
C SER A 126 -13.94 -10.46 7.49
N ILE A 127 -13.00 -10.36 6.56
CA ILE A 127 -12.68 -11.39 5.56
C ILE A 127 -11.19 -11.71 5.65
N VAL A 128 -10.83 -12.96 5.35
CA VAL A 128 -9.46 -13.46 5.43
C VAL A 128 -9.05 -14.03 4.08
N GLY A 129 -7.80 -13.76 3.67
CA GLY A 129 -7.21 -14.29 2.44
C GLY A 129 -7.47 -13.41 1.21
N PRO A 130 -7.30 -13.97 0.00
CA PRO A 130 -7.47 -13.22 -1.25
C PRO A 130 -8.93 -12.88 -1.51
N VAL A 131 -9.19 -11.62 -1.88
CA VAL A 131 -10.55 -11.12 -2.13
C VAL A 131 -10.59 -10.37 -3.46
N ARG A 132 -11.42 -10.84 -4.39
CA ARG A 132 -11.63 -10.14 -5.66
C ARG A 132 -12.54 -8.92 -5.44
N ILE A 133 -12.02 -7.73 -5.66
CA ILE A 133 -12.74 -6.46 -5.45
C ILE A 133 -13.24 -5.79 -6.73
N GLY A 134 -12.84 -6.30 -7.90
CA GLY A 134 -13.28 -5.76 -9.19
C GLY A 134 -12.61 -6.43 -10.39
N GLY A 135 -13.02 -6.00 -11.59
CA GLY A 135 -12.34 -6.35 -12.84
C GLY A 135 -11.28 -5.33 -13.25
N LEU A 136 -10.59 -5.56 -14.36
CA LEU A 136 -9.51 -4.66 -14.81
C LEU A 136 -9.95 -3.22 -15.04
N LYS A 137 -11.18 -3.02 -15.54
CA LYS A 137 -11.78 -1.69 -15.73
C LYS A 137 -11.99 -0.92 -14.43
N ASP A 138 -12.03 -1.62 -13.30
CA ASP A 138 -12.26 -1.04 -11.98
C ASP A 138 -10.97 -0.54 -11.32
N ILE A 139 -9.79 -0.88 -11.85
CA ILE A 139 -8.50 -0.44 -11.31
C ILE A 139 -8.39 1.09 -11.30
N VAL A 140 -9.01 1.77 -12.26
CA VAL A 140 -8.99 3.24 -12.38
C VAL A 140 -10.01 3.94 -11.48
N ARG A 141 -10.79 3.18 -10.69
CA ARG A 141 -11.88 3.69 -9.88
C ARG A 141 -11.46 3.85 -8.42
N LYS A 142 -11.41 5.10 -7.96
CA LYS A 142 -11.04 5.42 -6.57
C LYS A 142 -11.95 4.74 -5.54
N ASP A 143 -13.25 4.67 -5.79
CA ASP A 143 -14.23 4.05 -4.90
C ASP A 143 -13.96 2.57 -4.66
N VAL A 144 -13.40 1.85 -5.64
CA VAL A 144 -13.02 0.43 -5.47
C VAL A 144 -11.76 0.28 -4.62
N TRP A 145 -10.82 1.22 -4.72
CA TRP A 145 -9.68 1.27 -3.79
C TRP A 145 -10.06 1.68 -2.37
N GLN A 146 -11.16 2.42 -2.17
CA GLN A 146 -11.71 2.68 -0.84
C GLN A 146 -12.27 1.39 -0.21
N VAL A 147 -12.84 0.49 -1.02
CA VAL A 147 -13.21 -0.86 -0.54
C VAL A 147 -11.97 -1.65 -0.12
N ALA A 148 -10.89 -1.60 -0.91
CA ALA A 148 -9.61 -2.22 -0.52
C ALA A 148 -9.07 -1.65 0.80
N ALA A 149 -9.11 -0.32 0.98
CA ALA A 149 -8.69 0.34 2.22
C ALA A 149 -9.49 -0.16 3.43
N ARG A 150 -10.80 -0.33 3.28
CA ARG A 150 -11.68 -0.88 4.32
C ARG A 150 -11.30 -2.31 4.69
N TYR A 151 -11.04 -3.16 3.69
CA TYR A 151 -10.58 -4.53 3.93
C TYR A 151 -9.27 -4.56 4.70
N TYR A 152 -8.27 -3.77 4.28
CA TYR A 152 -6.99 -3.71 4.99
C TYR A 152 -7.17 -3.21 6.43
N ARG A 153 -7.98 -2.17 6.68
CA ARG A 153 -8.25 -1.69 8.05
C ARG A 153 -8.80 -2.82 8.91
N GLN A 154 -9.89 -3.44 8.47
CA GLN A 154 -10.56 -4.48 9.24
C GLN A 154 -9.62 -5.66 9.53
N ALA A 155 -8.78 -6.03 8.57
CA ALA A 155 -7.80 -7.09 8.73
C ALA A 155 -6.71 -6.72 9.75
N PHE A 156 -6.17 -5.49 9.72
CA PHE A 156 -5.22 -5.03 10.74
C PHE A 156 -5.85 -5.02 12.14
N GLU A 157 -7.05 -4.46 12.30
CA GLU A 157 -7.76 -4.41 13.58
C GLU A 157 -8.05 -5.81 14.14
N SER A 158 -8.36 -6.76 13.26
CA SER A 158 -8.68 -8.15 13.64
C SER A 158 -7.44 -9.06 13.68
N ASN A 159 -6.25 -8.51 13.45
CA ASN A 159 -4.99 -9.26 13.30
C ASN A 159 -5.08 -10.45 12.30
N ASN A 160 -5.83 -10.26 11.23
CA ASN A 160 -5.98 -11.19 10.11
C ASN A 160 -5.22 -10.66 8.89
N GLN A 161 -5.08 -11.50 7.85
CA GLN A 161 -4.51 -11.07 6.58
C GLN A 161 -5.57 -11.06 5.48
N VAL A 162 -5.56 -10.02 4.65
CA VAL A 162 -6.42 -9.90 3.47
C VAL A 162 -5.60 -9.43 2.29
N PHE A 163 -5.95 -9.93 1.10
CA PHE A 163 -5.25 -9.60 -0.15
C PHE A 163 -6.26 -9.18 -1.22
N PRO A 164 -6.77 -7.93 -1.20
CA PRO A 164 -7.67 -7.41 -2.20
C PRO A 164 -7.00 -7.35 -3.58
N PHE A 165 -7.66 -7.88 -4.61
CA PHE A 165 -7.13 -7.94 -5.96
C PHE A 165 -8.19 -7.72 -7.04
N PHE A 166 -7.72 -7.37 -8.22
CA PHE A 166 -8.47 -7.26 -9.46
C PHE A 166 -8.08 -8.41 -10.36
N SER A 167 -9.07 -9.02 -11.01
CA SER A 167 -8.80 -9.99 -12.07
C SER A 167 -9.81 -9.89 -13.21
N GLU A 168 -9.42 -10.32 -14.41
CA GLU A 168 -10.43 -10.80 -15.36
C GLU A 168 -11.21 -11.94 -14.69
N GLY A 169 -12.54 -11.84 -14.77
CA GLY A 169 -13.45 -12.82 -14.17
C GLY A 169 -13.60 -14.03 -15.07
#